data_AF-A0A3R8GCH3-F1
#
_entry.id   AF-A0A3R8GCH3-F1
#
_cell.length_a   1.000
_cell.length_b   1.000
_cell.length_c   1.000
_cell.angle_alpha   90.00
_cell.angle_beta   90.00
_cell.angle_gamma   90.00
#
_symmetry.space_group_name_H-M   'P 1'
#
loop_
_entity.id
_entity.type
_entity.pdbx_description
1 polymer ?
#
loop_
_entity_poly.entity_id
_entity_poly.type
_entity_poly.pdbx_seq_one_letter_code
_entity_poly.pdbx_strand_id
1 'polypeptide(L)'
;DRLLDEAELFPFCEGRDGVSFRTPAPQSYERYLESIEGMPQETPLAFGLHPNAEIGYRTQQCNELFATLLQLQPRKASAEGGAGSQGGQMHAEQVCHEILEEMGDSRFDIEEISQAIPDEEKGPYQHVFLQECQCMNVLVTEMIRSLSELELGFKGELTMSSLMEDLAANLVLDKVPPSWTKVICRTCARRNHDLSLPSMLLGDAADSMKKSLVFAVYQ
;
A
#
# COMPACT_ATOMS: atom_id res chain seq x y z
N ASP A 1 -14.76 -28.54 -40.52
CA ASP A 1 -13.69 -29.12 -39.68
C ASP A 1 -12.34 -28.41 -39.69
N ARG A 2 -11.95 -27.65 -40.72
CA ARG A 2 -10.67 -26.88 -40.71
C ARG A 2 -10.70 -25.51 -40.00
N LEU A 3 -11.85 -25.09 -39.49
CA LEU A 3 -12.04 -23.70 -39.02
C LEU A 3 -11.36 -23.41 -37.67
N LEU A 4 -11.12 -24.43 -36.85
CA LEU A 4 -10.49 -24.27 -35.52
C LEU A 4 -8.97 -24.50 -35.54
N ASP A 5 -8.45 -25.21 -36.55
CA ASP A 5 -7.02 -25.48 -36.70
C ASP A 5 -6.23 -24.27 -37.25
N GLU A 6 -6.94 -23.33 -37.89
CA GLU A 6 -6.38 -22.14 -38.56
C GLU A 6 -6.67 -20.82 -37.81
N ALA A 7 -7.52 -20.84 -36.78
CA ALA A 7 -7.87 -19.63 -36.03
C ALA A 7 -6.79 -19.31 -34.99
N GLU A 8 -6.20 -18.11 -35.08
CA GLU A 8 -5.41 -17.55 -33.98
C GLU A 8 -6.33 -17.34 -32.77
N LEU A 9 -6.01 -18.01 -31.66
CA LEU A 9 -6.92 -18.14 -30.52
C LEU A 9 -7.14 -16.83 -29.77
N PHE A 10 -6.30 -15.80 -29.99
CA PHE A 10 -6.32 -14.59 -29.18
C PHE A 10 -6.21 -13.29 -30.01
N PRO A 11 -7.07 -12.29 -29.75
CA PRO A 11 -7.12 -11.03 -30.48
C PRO A 11 -5.89 -10.11 -30.27
N PHE A 12 -4.98 -10.45 -29.36
CA PHE A 12 -3.79 -9.64 -29.06
C PHE A 12 -2.50 -10.17 -29.69
N CYS A 13 -2.58 -11.18 -30.57
CA CYS A 13 -1.44 -11.70 -31.33
C CYS A 13 -1.17 -10.93 -32.63
N GLU A 14 -2.04 -10.00 -33.04
CA GLU A 14 -1.87 -9.21 -34.26
C GLU A 14 -0.59 -8.37 -34.19
N GLY A 15 0.43 -8.76 -34.96
CA GLY A 15 1.70 -8.02 -35.12
C GLY A 15 2.91 -8.57 -34.34
N ARG A 16 2.81 -9.71 -33.66
CA ARG A 16 3.98 -10.45 -33.13
C ARG A 16 4.19 -11.74 -33.91
N ASP A 17 4.95 -11.66 -34.99
CA ASP A 17 5.38 -12.83 -35.77
C ASP A 17 6.11 -13.84 -34.86
N GLY A 18 5.46 -14.98 -34.55
CA GLY A 18 6.10 -16.13 -33.92
C GLY A 18 5.40 -16.75 -32.69
N VAL A 19 4.33 -16.16 -32.16
CA VAL A 19 3.62 -16.71 -30.98
C VAL A 19 2.24 -17.24 -31.38
N SER A 20 2.22 -18.46 -31.90
CA SER A 20 0.99 -19.14 -32.34
C SER A 20 0.74 -20.37 -31.46
N PHE A 21 -0.19 -20.26 -30.51
CA PHE A 21 -0.64 -21.39 -29.67
C PHE A 21 -1.67 -22.21 -30.46
N ARG A 22 -1.20 -23.19 -31.23
CA ARG A 22 -2.08 -24.10 -31.99
C ARG A 22 -2.35 -25.36 -31.18
N THR A 23 -3.56 -25.88 -31.35
CA THR A 23 -3.89 -27.21 -30.81
C THR A 23 -3.19 -28.28 -31.67
N PRO A 24 -2.36 -29.16 -31.07
CA PRO A 24 -1.76 -30.25 -31.82
C PRO A 24 -2.84 -31.21 -32.36
N ALA A 25 -2.67 -31.69 -33.59
CA ALA A 25 -3.60 -32.64 -34.21
C ALA A 25 -3.73 -33.94 -33.38
N PRO A 26 -4.85 -34.69 -33.48
CA PRO A 26 -5.06 -35.94 -32.75
C PRO A 26 -3.91 -36.95 -32.98
N GLN A 27 -3.13 -37.23 -31.94
CA GLN A 27 -1.92 -38.08 -32.02
C GLN A 27 -1.77 -39.00 -30.80
N SER A 28 -0.73 -39.84 -30.78
CA SER A 28 -0.40 -40.69 -29.63
C SER A 28 0.05 -39.86 -28.42
N TYR A 29 -0.11 -40.42 -27.22
CA TYR A 29 0.23 -39.76 -25.96
C TYR A 29 1.66 -39.20 -25.93
N GLU A 30 2.64 -39.95 -26.42
CA GLU A 30 4.05 -39.52 -26.47
C GLU A 30 4.25 -38.28 -27.34
N ARG A 31 3.52 -38.17 -28.46
CA ARG A 31 3.58 -36.99 -29.34
C ARG A 31 2.96 -35.74 -28.71
N TYR A 32 1.98 -35.91 -27.83
CA TYR A 32 1.45 -34.80 -27.05
C TYR A 32 2.48 -34.27 -26.04
N LEU A 33 3.24 -35.16 -25.39
CA LEU A 33 4.32 -34.74 -24.49
C LEU A 33 5.41 -33.98 -25.25
N GLU A 34 5.87 -34.50 -26.39
CA GLU A 34 6.81 -33.79 -27.28
C GLU A 34 6.29 -32.41 -27.70
N SER A 35 4.97 -32.28 -27.94
CA SER A 35 4.35 -31.01 -28.32
C SER A 35 4.28 -30.01 -27.17
N ILE A 36 4.07 -30.47 -25.94
CA ILE A 36 4.06 -29.63 -24.72
C ILE A 36 5.48 -29.15 -24.40
N GLU A 37 6.47 -30.04 -24.51
CA GLU A 37 7.88 -29.70 -24.27
C GLU A 37 8.44 -28.68 -25.28
N GLY A 38 7.92 -28.67 -26.50
CA GLY A 38 8.30 -27.71 -27.55
C GLY A 38 7.56 -26.37 -27.51
N MET A 39 6.66 -26.13 -26.55
CA MET A 39 5.91 -24.87 -26.47
C MET A 39 6.81 -23.68 -26.11
N PRO A 40 6.51 -22.47 -26.62
CA PRO A 40 7.23 -21.26 -26.23
C PRO A 40 6.98 -20.94 -24.75
N GLN A 41 7.87 -20.14 -24.17
CA GLN A 41 7.74 -19.70 -22.78
C GLN A 41 6.38 -19.05 -22.51
N GLU A 42 5.78 -19.40 -21.38
CA GLU A 42 4.53 -18.82 -20.89
C GLU A 42 4.62 -17.29 -20.84
N THR A 43 3.68 -16.62 -21.49
CA THR A 43 3.55 -15.16 -21.49
C THR A 43 2.09 -14.79 -21.26
N PRO A 44 1.77 -13.60 -20.72
CA PRO A 44 0.38 -13.21 -20.47
C PRO A 44 -0.53 -13.31 -21.71
N LEU A 45 0.05 -13.13 -22.89
CA LEU A 45 -0.63 -13.28 -24.18
C LEU A 45 -1.15 -14.70 -24.42
N ALA A 46 -0.45 -15.73 -23.92
CA ALA A 46 -0.89 -17.12 -23.97
C ALA A 46 -2.23 -17.35 -23.24
N PHE A 47 -2.53 -16.48 -22.28
CA PHE A 47 -3.76 -16.50 -21.48
C PHE A 47 -4.77 -15.43 -21.91
N GLY A 48 -4.55 -14.77 -23.05
CA GLY A 48 -5.40 -13.67 -23.53
C GLY A 48 -5.29 -12.37 -22.72
N LEU A 49 -4.22 -12.22 -21.92
CA LEU A 49 -3.96 -11.03 -21.12
C LEU A 49 -3.03 -10.05 -21.84
N HIS A 50 -3.18 -8.76 -21.54
CA HIS A 50 -2.28 -7.72 -22.03
C HIS A 50 -0.87 -7.91 -21.45
N PRO A 51 0.23 -7.66 -22.20
CA PRO A 51 1.61 -7.81 -21.72
C PRO A 51 1.92 -7.06 -20.41
N ASN A 52 1.26 -5.92 -20.15
CA ASN A 52 1.41 -5.18 -18.89
C ASN A 52 0.99 -5.97 -17.64
N ALA A 53 0.19 -7.04 -17.79
CA ALA A 53 -0.15 -7.92 -16.68
C ALA A 53 1.08 -8.59 -16.06
N GLU A 54 2.10 -8.90 -16.87
CA GLU A 54 3.36 -9.44 -16.34
C GLU A 54 4.13 -8.39 -15.54
N ILE A 55 4.14 -7.12 -15.95
CA ILE A 55 4.86 -6.06 -15.23
C ILE A 55 4.33 -5.96 -13.80
N GLY A 56 3.00 -5.84 -13.63
CA GLY A 56 2.39 -5.74 -12.31
C GLY A 56 2.65 -6.98 -11.44
N TYR A 57 2.53 -8.17 -12.03
CA TYR A 57 2.81 -9.43 -11.34
C TYR A 57 4.27 -9.53 -10.88
N ARG A 58 5.23 -9.20 -11.74
CA ARG A 58 6.67 -9.22 -11.42
C ARG A 58 7.01 -8.19 -10.35
N THR A 59 6.43 -6.98 -10.42
CA THR A 59 6.60 -5.96 -9.39
C THR A 59 6.08 -6.44 -8.03
N GLN A 60 4.89 -7.06 -7.99
CA GLN A 60 4.35 -7.62 -6.75
C GLN A 60 5.24 -8.73 -6.19
N GLN A 61 5.72 -9.64 -7.03
CA GLN A 61 6.64 -10.71 -6.61
C GLN A 61 7.96 -10.16 -6.03
N CYS A 62 8.52 -9.12 -6.65
CA CYS A 62 9.71 -8.43 -6.12
C CYS A 62 9.41 -7.80 -4.75
N ASN A 63 8.27 -7.14 -4.58
CA ASN A 63 7.88 -6.53 -3.31
C ASN A 63 7.69 -7.58 -2.20
N GLU A 64 7.07 -8.72 -2.51
CA GLU A 64 6.91 -9.85 -1.58
C GLU A 64 8.27 -10.45 -1.20
N LEU A 65 9.19 -10.57 -2.15
CA LEU A 65 10.56 -11.04 -1.92
C LEU A 65 11.32 -10.09 -0.98
N PHE A 66 11.28 -8.78 -1.22
CA PHE A 66 11.91 -7.79 -0.34
C PHE A 66 11.28 -7.78 1.05
N ALA A 67 9.94 -7.89 1.15
CA ALA A 67 9.25 -7.99 2.43
C ALA A 67 9.66 -9.24 3.22
N THR A 68 9.82 -10.37 2.54
CA THR A 68 10.28 -11.62 3.16
C THR A 68 11.74 -11.50 3.62
N LEU A 69 12.60 -10.89 2.82
CA LEU A 69 14.01 -10.66 3.18
C LEU A 69 14.15 -9.78 4.44
N LEU A 70 13.34 -8.72 4.54
CA LEU A 70 13.29 -7.87 5.74
C LEU A 70 12.80 -8.64 6.98
N GLN A 71 11.85 -9.57 6.83
CA GLN A 71 11.37 -10.40 7.95
C GLN A 71 12.41 -11.42 8.43
N LEU A 72 13.28 -11.91 7.54
CA LEU A 72 14.36 -12.82 7.88
C LEU A 72 15.52 -12.14 8.61
N GLN A 73 15.57 -10.80 8.64
CA GLN A 73 16.58 -10.09 9.40
C GLN A 73 16.47 -10.48 10.89
N PRO A 74 17.55 -10.95 11.52
CA PRO A 74 17.48 -11.50 12.86
C PRO A 74 17.13 -10.42 13.87
N ARG A 75 15.87 -10.39 14.31
CA ARG A 75 15.35 -9.49 15.35
C ARG A 75 16.03 -9.65 16.71
N LYS A 76 16.75 -10.76 16.94
CA LYS A 76 17.35 -11.16 18.22
C LYS A 76 18.85 -11.49 18.15
N ALA A 77 19.57 -11.15 17.08
CA ALA A 77 21.02 -11.36 17.02
C ALA A 77 21.82 -10.30 17.81
N SER A 78 21.28 -9.79 18.92
CA SER A 78 21.96 -8.81 19.79
C SER A 78 21.75 -9.07 21.28
N ALA A 79 21.34 -10.27 21.68
CA ALA A 79 21.28 -10.62 23.10
C ALA A 79 22.66 -10.81 23.76
N GLU A 80 23.76 -10.90 22.97
CA GLU A 80 25.13 -11.07 23.53
C GLU A 80 26.20 -10.12 22.96
N GLY A 81 25.82 -9.08 22.20
CA GLY A 81 26.84 -8.13 21.75
C GLY A 81 26.29 -6.93 20.99
N GLY A 82 26.49 -5.75 21.58
CA GLY A 82 26.73 -4.47 20.89
C GLY A 82 25.67 -3.93 19.91
N ALA A 83 25.01 -2.85 20.32
CA ALA A 83 24.43 -1.79 19.47
C ALA A 83 23.22 -2.09 18.55
N GLY A 84 22.91 -3.35 18.23
CA GLY A 84 21.84 -3.67 17.26
C GLY A 84 20.40 -3.50 17.77
N SER A 85 20.07 -3.95 18.98
CA SER A 85 18.70 -3.85 19.52
C SER A 85 18.35 -2.46 20.04
N GLN A 86 19.34 -1.74 20.59
CA GLN A 86 19.16 -0.34 21.00
C GLN A 86 18.91 0.54 19.79
N GLY A 87 19.54 0.29 18.64
CA GLY A 87 19.32 1.06 17.42
C GLY A 87 17.87 1.03 16.94
N GLY A 88 17.22 -0.15 16.96
CA GLY A 88 15.81 -0.28 16.56
C GLY A 88 14.85 0.45 17.50
N GLN A 89 15.04 0.32 18.82
CA GLN A 89 14.18 1.01 19.79
C GLN A 89 14.42 2.52 19.79
N MET A 90 15.68 2.98 19.75
CA MET A 90 15.99 4.41 19.65
C MET A 90 15.48 5.02 18.34
N HIS A 91 15.54 4.28 17.23
CA HIS A 91 14.97 4.70 15.97
C HIS A 91 13.43 4.79 16.02
N ALA A 92 12.77 3.79 16.63
CA ALA A 92 11.33 3.83 16.84
C ALA A 92 10.90 5.01 17.72
N GLU A 93 11.68 5.32 18.77
CA GLU A 93 11.44 6.45 19.66
C GLU A 93 11.65 7.79 18.93
N GLN A 94 12.72 7.91 18.15
CA GLN A 94 12.99 9.09 17.32
C GLN A 94 11.84 9.33 16.32
N VAL A 95 11.47 8.31 15.55
CA VAL A 95 10.38 8.39 14.57
C VAL A 95 9.06 8.70 15.29
N CYS A 96 8.78 8.07 16.43
CA CYS A 96 7.59 8.38 17.22
C CYS A 96 7.54 9.87 17.62
N HIS A 97 8.67 10.44 18.04
CA HIS A 97 8.77 11.85 18.41
C HIS A 97 8.60 12.78 17.22
N GLU A 98 9.28 12.50 16.10
CA GLU A 98 9.16 13.26 14.85
C GLU A 98 7.71 13.29 14.35
N ILE A 99 7.02 12.14 14.38
CA ILE A 99 5.60 12.04 13.98
C ILE A 99 4.71 12.88 14.90
N LEU A 100 4.92 12.80 16.22
CA LEU A 100 4.12 13.56 17.18
C LEU A 100 4.34 15.07 17.04
N GLU A 101 5.56 15.50 16.75
CA GLU A 101 5.90 16.91 16.51
C GLU A 101 5.25 17.43 15.22
N GLU A 102 5.32 16.65 14.13
CA GLU A 102 4.76 17.06 12.83
C GLU A 102 3.22 17.03 12.81
N MET A 103 2.61 16.04 13.47
CA MET A 103 1.16 15.93 13.56
C MET A 103 0.54 17.00 14.47
N GLY A 104 1.23 17.39 15.54
CA GLY A 104 0.81 18.42 16.48
C GLY A 104 -0.67 18.30 16.91
N ASP A 105 -1.35 19.45 17.03
CA ASP A 105 -2.82 19.52 17.18
C ASP A 105 -3.50 19.86 15.84
N SER A 106 -2.98 19.31 14.74
CA SER A 106 -3.50 19.54 13.39
C SER A 106 -4.83 18.80 13.19
N ARG A 107 -5.89 19.36 13.78
CA ARG A 107 -7.27 18.92 13.62
C ARG A 107 -7.98 19.90 12.69
N PHE A 108 -8.76 19.37 11.77
CA PHE A 108 -9.65 20.19 10.97
C PHE A 108 -10.83 20.63 11.83
N ASP A 109 -11.01 21.93 12.04
CA ASP A 109 -12.25 22.45 12.63
C ASP A 109 -13.36 22.34 11.58
N ILE A 110 -14.11 21.24 11.65
CA ILE A 110 -15.19 20.94 10.70
C ILE A 110 -16.29 21.99 10.79
N GLU A 111 -16.50 22.59 11.97
CA GLU A 111 -17.55 23.56 12.19
C GLU A 111 -17.17 24.90 11.55
N GLU A 112 -15.92 25.36 11.73
CA GLU A 112 -15.39 26.53 11.03
C GLU A 112 -15.41 26.35 9.50
N ILE A 113 -14.94 25.19 9.01
CA ILE A 113 -14.93 24.88 7.58
C ILE A 113 -16.35 24.82 7.01
N SER A 114 -17.30 24.25 7.74
CA SER A 114 -18.69 24.18 7.30
C SER A 114 -19.37 25.56 7.28
N GLN A 115 -19.01 26.45 8.22
CA GLN A 115 -19.53 27.82 8.26
C GLN A 115 -18.93 28.71 7.18
N ALA A 116 -17.69 28.43 6.76
CA ALA A 116 -17.05 29.15 5.66
C ALA A 116 -17.68 28.87 4.28
N ILE A 117 -18.38 27.73 4.13
CA ILE A 117 -19.06 27.35 2.90
C ILE A 117 -20.52 27.85 2.96
N PRO A 118 -20.98 28.70 2.03
CA PRO A 118 -22.38 29.12 1.96
C PRO A 118 -23.31 27.92 1.80
N ASP A 119 -24.45 27.90 2.50
CA ASP A 119 -25.38 26.77 2.44
C ASP A 119 -25.94 26.51 1.03
N GLU A 120 -26.02 27.54 0.19
CA GLU A 120 -26.44 27.45 -1.21
C GLU A 120 -25.42 26.73 -2.11
N GLU A 121 -24.16 26.67 -1.70
CA GLU A 121 -23.04 26.02 -2.41
C GLU A 121 -22.72 24.64 -1.85
N LYS A 122 -23.39 24.19 -0.77
CA LYS A 122 -23.21 22.86 -0.19
C LYS A 122 -23.87 21.79 -1.07
N GLY A 123 -23.14 21.35 -2.08
CA GLY A 123 -23.49 20.22 -2.92
C GLY A 123 -22.96 18.87 -2.40
N PRO A 124 -23.19 17.78 -3.14
CA PRO A 124 -22.70 16.45 -2.81
C PRO A 124 -21.18 16.38 -2.61
N TYR A 125 -20.41 17.16 -3.37
CA TYR A 125 -18.94 17.20 -3.25
C TYR A 125 -18.49 17.85 -1.95
N GLN A 126 -19.13 18.95 -1.53
CA GLN A 126 -18.85 19.64 -0.28
C GLN A 126 -19.18 18.75 0.92
N HIS A 127 -20.25 17.95 0.84
CA HIS A 127 -20.58 16.99 1.89
C HIS A 127 -19.57 15.84 1.98
N VAL A 128 -19.14 15.29 0.84
CA VAL A 128 -18.06 14.27 0.83
C VAL A 128 -16.78 14.87 1.40
N PHE A 129 -16.45 16.10 1.04
CA PHE A 129 -15.28 16.80 1.57
C PHE A 129 -15.33 16.93 3.10
N LEU A 130 -16.44 17.42 3.68
CA LEU A 130 -16.59 17.51 5.13
C LEU A 130 -16.49 16.14 5.80
N GLN A 131 -17.02 15.08 5.17
CA GLN A 131 -16.93 13.71 5.67
C GLN A 131 -15.49 13.17 5.64
N GLU A 132 -14.73 13.43 4.58
CA GLU A 132 -13.31 13.06 4.51
C GLU A 132 -12.51 13.79 5.59
N CYS A 133 -12.78 15.08 5.85
CA CYS A 133 -12.16 15.82 6.95
C CYS A 133 -12.49 15.23 8.33
N GLN A 134 -13.76 14.86 8.56
CA GLN A 134 -14.17 14.18 9.80
C GLN A 134 -13.44 12.85 9.98
N CYS A 135 -13.35 12.05 8.93
CA CYS A 135 -12.64 10.78 8.99
C CYS A 135 -11.14 10.98 9.24
N MET A 136 -10.55 12.03 8.67
CA MET A 136 -9.15 12.39 8.89
C MET A 136 -8.91 12.75 10.37
N ASN A 137 -9.80 13.52 10.99
CA ASN A 137 -9.70 13.84 12.41
C ASN A 137 -9.74 12.59 13.30
N VAL A 138 -10.55 11.59 12.95
CA VAL A 138 -10.59 10.30 13.66
C VAL A 138 -9.24 9.58 13.56
N LEU A 139 -8.64 9.57 12.37
CA LEU A 139 -7.32 8.98 12.14
C LEU A 139 -6.21 9.71 12.92
N VAL A 140 -6.16 11.04 12.84
CA VAL A 140 -5.20 11.86 13.59
C VAL A 140 -5.33 11.63 15.10
N THR A 141 -6.57 11.57 15.60
CA THR A 141 -6.82 11.31 17.03
C THR A 141 -6.29 9.95 17.46
N GLU A 142 -6.54 8.90 16.66
CA GLU A 142 -6.08 7.54 16.96
C GLU A 142 -4.55 7.42 16.87
N MET A 143 -3.94 8.07 15.88
CA MET A 143 -2.47 8.12 15.74
C MET A 143 -1.83 8.79 16.93
N ILE A 144 -2.28 10.00 17.31
CA ILE A 144 -1.77 10.73 18.49
C ILE A 144 -1.93 9.87 19.75
N ARG A 145 -3.13 9.31 19.98
CA ARG A 145 -3.40 8.43 21.13
C ARG A 145 -2.40 7.27 21.19
N SER A 146 -2.24 6.54 20.08
CA SER A 146 -1.38 5.36 20.02
C SER A 146 0.12 5.68 20.17
N LEU A 147 0.58 6.81 19.61
CA LEU A 147 1.97 7.25 19.69
C LEU A 147 2.31 7.83 21.07
N SER A 148 1.41 8.59 21.69
CA SER A 148 1.59 9.08 23.07
C SER A 148 1.65 7.93 24.08
N GLU A 149 0.81 6.90 23.91
CA GLU A 149 0.90 5.66 24.71
C GLU A 149 2.26 4.99 24.51
N LEU A 150 2.74 4.88 23.26
CA LEU A 150 4.05 4.30 22.96
C LEU A 150 5.20 5.09 23.60
N GLU A 151 5.15 6.42 23.57
CA GLU A 151 6.16 7.30 24.19
C GLU A 151 6.25 7.09 25.71
N LEU A 152 5.11 7.03 26.42
CA LEU A 152 5.03 6.70 27.84
C LEU A 152 5.60 5.30 28.12
N GLY A 153 5.37 4.40 27.18
CA GLY A 153 5.93 3.07 27.20
C GLY A 153 7.45 3.02 27.07
N PHE A 154 8.04 3.83 26.19
CA PHE A 154 9.51 3.96 26.08
C PHE A 154 10.13 4.59 27.32
N LYS A 155 9.46 5.55 27.96
CA LYS A 155 9.86 6.14 29.25
C LYS A 155 9.73 5.17 30.42
N GLY A 156 9.06 4.03 30.25
CA GLY A 156 8.82 3.03 31.29
C GLY A 156 7.71 3.42 32.28
N GLU A 157 6.92 4.46 31.97
CA GLU A 157 5.77 4.89 32.76
C GLU A 157 4.55 4.00 32.51
N LEU A 158 4.47 3.41 31.31
CA LEU A 158 3.44 2.43 30.92
C LEU A 158 4.08 1.09 30.57
N THR A 159 3.44 -0.02 30.97
CA THR A 159 3.89 -1.35 30.58
C THR A 159 3.58 -1.60 29.10
N MET A 160 4.59 -2.02 28.32
CA MET A 160 4.43 -2.39 26.91
C MET A 160 3.33 -3.44 26.74
N SER A 161 2.32 -3.10 25.93
CA SER A 161 1.32 -4.05 25.46
C SER A 161 1.71 -4.61 24.08
N SER A 162 1.10 -5.73 23.67
CA SER A 162 1.35 -6.32 22.35
C SER A 162 1.05 -5.34 21.20
N LEU A 163 0.05 -4.47 21.37
CA LEU A 163 -0.28 -3.44 20.37
C LEU A 163 0.82 -2.39 20.24
N MET A 164 1.50 -2.06 21.34
CA MET A 164 2.61 -1.09 21.34
C MET A 164 3.88 -1.71 20.74
N GLU A 165 4.14 -2.98 21.02
CA GLU A 165 5.24 -3.72 20.40
C GLU A 165 5.05 -3.84 18.88
N ASP A 166 3.84 -4.16 18.43
CA ASP A 166 3.49 -4.19 17.01
C ASP A 166 3.62 -2.80 16.37
N LEU A 167 3.18 -1.75 17.08
CA LEU A 167 3.34 -0.36 16.62
C LEU A 167 4.81 0.00 16.43
N ALA A 168 5.65 -0.22 17.45
CA ALA A 168 7.08 0.03 17.40
C ALA A 168 7.78 -0.77 16.28
N ALA A 169 7.42 -2.04 16.11
CA ALA A 169 7.97 -2.88 15.04
C ALA A 169 7.61 -2.38 13.63
N ASN A 170 6.42 -1.78 13.46
CA ASN A 170 6.01 -1.18 12.20
C ASN A 170 6.72 0.16 11.94
N LEU A 171 6.93 0.97 12.98
CA LEU A 171 7.71 2.22 12.88
C LEU A 171 9.15 1.96 12.43
N VAL A 172 9.81 0.94 12.98
CA VAL A 172 11.18 0.56 12.57
C VAL A 172 11.27 0.09 11.11
N LEU A 173 10.17 -0.41 10.56
CA LEU A 173 10.11 -0.95 9.20
C LEU A 173 9.52 0.05 8.19
N ASP A 174 9.27 1.30 8.59
CA ASP A 174 8.60 2.33 7.78
C ASP A 174 7.24 1.85 7.20
N LYS A 175 6.54 0.95 7.91
CA LYS A 175 5.22 0.45 7.54
C LYS A 175 4.10 1.09 8.35
N VAL A 176 2.97 1.34 7.70
CA VAL A 176 1.76 1.80 8.39
C VAL A 176 1.20 0.70 9.29
N PRO A 177 1.03 0.97 10.61
CA PRO A 177 0.43 0.04 11.55
C PRO A 177 -1.00 -0.39 11.17
N PRO A 178 -1.37 -1.66 11.39
CA PRO A 178 -2.70 -2.17 11.03
C PRO A 178 -3.83 -1.54 11.85
N SER A 179 -3.54 -0.98 13.03
CA SER A 179 -4.49 -0.20 13.82
C SER A 179 -4.96 1.05 13.06
N TRP A 180 -4.04 1.76 12.40
CA TRP A 180 -4.35 2.98 11.64
C TRP A 180 -5.09 2.66 10.34
N THR A 181 -4.73 1.56 9.67
CA THR A 181 -5.44 1.12 8.45
C THR A 181 -6.92 0.85 8.67
N LYS A 182 -7.33 0.46 9.88
CA LYS A 182 -8.74 0.22 10.22
C LYS A 182 -9.59 1.50 10.30
N VAL A 183 -8.97 2.64 10.62
CA VAL A 183 -9.65 3.94 10.79
C VAL A 183 -9.52 4.84 9.55
N ILE A 184 -8.67 4.49 8.59
CA ILE A 184 -8.54 5.21 7.32
C ILE A 184 -9.86 5.21 6.53
N CYS A 185 -10.21 6.37 5.94
CA CYS A 185 -11.35 6.48 5.03
C CYS A 185 -11.14 5.65 3.75
N ARG A 186 -12.22 5.06 3.20
CA ARG A 186 -12.18 4.26 1.97
C ARG A 186 -11.61 5.01 0.76
N THR A 187 -11.77 6.33 0.71
CA THR A 187 -11.28 7.18 -0.39
C THR A 187 -9.78 7.41 -0.28
N CYS A 188 -9.28 7.70 0.94
CA CYS A 188 -7.86 7.78 1.25
C CYS A 188 -7.14 6.42 1.05
N ALA A 189 -7.79 5.32 1.42
CA ALA A 189 -7.27 3.96 1.21
C ALA A 189 -7.10 3.59 -0.27
N ARG A 190 -7.93 4.13 -1.17
CA ARG A 190 -7.85 3.82 -2.62
C ARG A 190 -6.76 4.58 -3.35
N ARG A 191 -6.45 5.82 -2.95
CA ARG A 191 -5.36 6.60 -3.59
C ARG A 191 -3.98 6.17 -3.10
N ASN A 192 -3.88 5.69 -1.87
CA ASN A 192 -2.61 5.26 -1.27
C ASN A 192 -2.41 3.76 -1.44
N HIS A 193 -2.16 3.31 -2.67
CA HIS A 193 -1.74 1.92 -2.95
C HIS A 193 -0.29 1.64 -2.47
N ASP A 194 0.43 2.70 -2.07
CA ASP A 194 1.75 2.67 -1.42
C ASP A 194 1.66 3.37 -0.06
N LEU A 195 1.19 2.66 0.97
CA LEU A 195 1.18 3.10 2.38
C LEU A 195 2.59 3.03 2.98
N SER A 196 3.54 3.79 2.44
CA SER A 196 4.82 4.02 3.12
C SER A 196 4.62 5.09 4.20
N LEU A 197 5.10 4.86 5.42
CA LEU A 197 5.08 5.85 6.51
C LEU A 197 5.53 7.25 6.03
N PRO A 198 6.59 7.39 5.19
CA PRO A 198 6.99 8.68 4.64
C PRO A 198 5.93 9.43 3.83
N SER A 199 5.08 8.73 3.06
CA SER A 199 4.00 9.37 2.27
C SER A 199 2.85 9.90 3.14
N MET A 200 2.71 9.34 4.34
CA MET A 200 1.72 9.75 5.33
C MET A 200 2.27 10.83 6.28
N LEU A 201 3.60 10.89 6.43
CA LEU A 201 4.30 11.69 7.43
C LEU A 201 4.98 12.94 6.88
N LEU A 202 5.76 12.87 5.81
CA LEU A 202 6.36 14.09 5.26
C LEU A 202 5.21 15.01 4.83
N GLY A 203 5.24 16.27 5.25
CA GLY A 203 4.27 17.34 4.98
C GLY A 203 3.73 17.49 3.55
N ASP A 204 4.18 16.70 2.58
CA ASP A 204 3.45 16.35 1.38
C ASP A 204 2.06 15.76 1.66
N ALA A 205 1.78 15.06 2.76
CA ALA A 205 0.40 14.64 3.04
C ALA A 205 -0.50 15.87 3.29
N ALA A 206 -0.08 16.80 4.14
CA ALA A 206 -0.80 18.06 4.40
C ALA A 206 -0.80 19.01 3.20
N ASP A 207 0.29 19.07 2.43
CA ASP A 207 0.42 19.95 1.26
C ASP A 207 -0.24 19.35 0.00
N SER A 208 -0.21 18.04 -0.19
CA SER A 208 -0.99 17.28 -1.20
C SER A 208 -2.48 17.24 -0.82
N MET A 209 -2.81 17.24 0.47
CA MET A 209 -4.17 17.46 0.96
C MET A 209 -4.61 18.89 0.66
N LYS A 210 -3.81 19.93 0.95
CA LYS A 210 -4.09 21.33 0.57
C LYS A 210 -4.20 21.50 -0.95
N LYS A 211 -3.37 20.80 -1.74
CA LYS A 211 -3.47 20.79 -3.21
C LYS A 211 -4.71 20.05 -3.71
N SER A 212 -5.08 18.92 -3.11
CA SER A 212 -6.36 18.23 -3.38
C SER A 212 -7.57 19.08 -2.97
N LEU A 213 -7.46 19.83 -1.87
CA LEU A 213 -8.42 20.83 -1.38
C LEU A 213 -8.61 21.95 -2.41
N VAL A 214 -7.52 22.51 -2.94
CA VAL A 214 -7.57 23.52 -4.01
C VAL A 214 -8.15 22.93 -5.30
N PHE A 215 -7.78 21.70 -5.67
CA PHE A 215 -8.28 21.06 -6.90
C PHE A 215 -9.77 20.68 -6.82
N ALA A 216 -10.27 20.27 -5.66
CA ALA A 216 -11.67 19.89 -5.45
C ALA A 216 -12.62 21.08 -5.24
N VAL A 217 -12.09 22.25 -4.84
CA VAL A 217 -12.88 23.49 -4.68
C VAL A 217 -12.93 24.32 -5.96
N TYR A 218 -11.94 24.19 -6.86
CA TYR A 218 -11.83 24.97 -8.10
C TYR A 218 -12.20 24.21 -9.39
N GLN A 219 -12.81 23.03 -9.30
CA GLN A 219 -13.31 22.25 -10.45
C GLN A 219 -14.78 21.87 -10.23
#